data_AF-A0A1G8D6F6-F1
#
_entry.id   AF-A0A1G8D6F6-F1
#
_cell.length_a   1.000
_cell.length_b   1.000
_cell.length_c   1.000
_cell.angle_alpha   90.00
_cell.angle_beta   90.00
_cell.angle_gamma   90.00
#
_symmetry.space_group_name_H-M   'P 1'
#
loop_
_entity.id
_entity.type
_entity.pdbx_description
1 polymer ?
#
loop_
_entity_poly.entity_id
_entity_poly.type
_entity_poly.pdbx_seq_one_letter_code
_entity_poly.pdbx_strand_id
1 'polypeptide(L)'
;MFYALCLSTKHNTMKYTLIGVLSLLSVLSANAQTPKNYVEDTRNIAKGNIVMTELVKKGEDTTVVNYFDGIFPTTDTEGWTRKMVIKGEKQGKDYIVTSDVFTKDAAANSADEKRYSNSVRTYKYKDAKKYTTVTTFFIEDGLLETKISDHKQSRYECHNVEGTKVADASCFVTMNKENAAKNRELVTCALRDEAIDIYNEYKYTIPLVIMTQVSIDPKTGEKKLVFDDLTKFNISKEDNDVIAKRLTAVVDALSNDEFTFPKDRNGNVYPLNFSVPLKFRLK
;
A
#
# COMPACT_ATOMS: atom_id res chain seq x y z
N MET A 1 -50.65 -10.58 -50.98
CA MET A 1 -50.34 -9.58 -52.03
C MET A 1 -49.07 -8.86 -51.60
N PHE A 2 -48.07 -8.85 -52.49
CA PHE A 2 -46.69 -8.37 -52.29
C PHE A 2 -46.57 -6.85 -52.18
N TYR A 3 -45.46 -6.39 -51.56
CA TYR A 3 -44.53 -5.26 -51.88
C TYR A 3 -43.86 -4.85 -50.55
N ALA A 4 -42.58 -5.08 -50.22
CA ALA A 4 -41.26 -4.90 -50.86
C ALA A 4 -40.68 -3.47 -50.83
N LEU A 5 -39.55 -3.34 -50.09
CA LEU A 5 -38.35 -2.46 -50.32
C LEU A 5 -38.53 -0.93 -50.12
N CYS A 6 -37.58 -0.08 -49.70
CA CYS A 6 -36.11 -0.17 -49.53
C CYS A 6 -35.54 1.09 -48.81
N LEU A 7 -34.39 0.92 -48.12
CA LEU A 7 -33.18 1.78 -48.02
C LEU A 7 -33.23 3.21 -47.42
N SER A 8 -32.47 3.46 -46.34
CA SER A 8 -31.15 4.17 -46.29
C SER A 8 -31.29 5.71 -46.19
N THR A 9 -30.79 6.39 -45.16
CA THR A 9 -29.37 6.78 -45.05
C THR A 9 -28.91 7.15 -43.62
N LYS A 10 -27.59 7.00 -43.48
CA LYS A 10 -26.60 7.30 -42.42
C LYS A 10 -26.70 8.60 -41.60
N HIS A 11 -26.25 8.43 -40.35
CA HIS A 11 -25.16 9.12 -39.61
C HIS A 11 -25.46 10.12 -38.48
N ASN A 12 -24.75 9.82 -37.38
CA ASN A 12 -24.33 10.64 -36.23
C ASN A 12 -25.46 11.02 -35.24
N THR A 13 -25.29 10.91 -33.92
CA THR A 13 -24.08 11.20 -33.12
C THR A 13 -24.20 10.58 -31.72
N MET A 14 -23.05 10.52 -31.02
CA MET A 14 -22.86 10.31 -29.57
C MET A 14 -23.10 8.92 -28.98
N LYS A 15 -22.04 8.11 -29.02
CA LYS A 15 -21.75 7.15 -27.96
C LYS A 15 -21.32 7.94 -26.72
N TYR A 16 -22.18 8.00 -25.70
CA TYR A 16 -21.75 8.40 -24.36
C TYR A 16 -20.93 7.25 -23.78
N THR A 17 -19.60 7.39 -23.78
CA THR A 17 -18.73 6.56 -22.97
C THR A 17 -18.96 6.98 -21.52
N LEU A 18 -19.81 6.23 -20.82
CA LEU A 18 -20.02 6.38 -19.39
C LEU A 18 -18.76 5.86 -18.68
N ILE A 19 -17.79 6.75 -18.43
CA ILE A 19 -16.69 6.47 -17.50
C ILE A 19 -17.29 6.58 -16.10
N GLY A 20 -17.87 5.48 -15.62
CA GLY A 20 -18.33 5.37 -14.25
C GLY A 20 -17.14 5.35 -13.31
N VAL A 21 -16.81 6.50 -12.73
CA VAL A 21 -15.96 6.57 -11.54
C VAL A 21 -16.81 6.07 -10.37
N LEU A 22 -16.78 4.75 -10.12
CA LEU A 22 -17.30 4.22 -8.86
C LEU A 22 -16.26 4.51 -7.77
N SER A 23 -16.46 5.60 -7.04
CA SER A 23 -15.95 5.76 -5.69
C SER A 23 -16.67 4.75 -4.80
N LEU A 24 -16.14 3.52 -4.74
CA LEU A 24 -16.56 2.53 -3.74
C LEU A 24 -16.09 3.02 -2.36
N LEU A 25 -16.89 3.91 -1.77
CA LEU A 25 -16.91 4.17 -0.34
C LEU A 25 -17.33 2.86 0.35
N SER A 26 -16.34 2.01 0.62
CA SER A 26 -16.52 0.87 1.51
C SER A 26 -16.63 1.41 2.95
N VAL A 27 -17.81 1.93 3.29
CA VAL A 27 -18.21 2.13 4.69
C VAL A 27 -18.40 0.72 5.28
N LEU A 28 -17.31 0.11 5.72
CA LEU A 28 -17.37 -1.11 6.50
C LEU A 28 -17.90 -0.74 7.89
N SER A 29 -19.15 -1.10 8.10
CA SER A 29 -19.87 -1.01 9.36
C SER A 29 -19.03 -1.65 10.48
N ALA A 30 -18.81 -0.87 11.54
CA ALA A 30 -18.08 -1.22 12.75
C ALA A 30 -18.83 -2.25 13.62
N ASN A 31 -19.16 -3.41 13.05
CA ASN A 31 -19.71 -4.54 13.80
C ASN A 31 -18.59 -5.55 14.07
N ALA A 32 -18.05 -5.50 15.28
CA ALA A 32 -17.28 -6.54 15.97
C ALA A 32 -16.36 -7.40 15.07
N GLN A 33 -15.43 -6.76 14.36
CA GLN A 33 -14.34 -7.50 13.72
C GLN A 33 -13.41 -8.07 14.79
N THR A 34 -13.19 -9.39 14.74
CA THR A 34 -12.16 -10.00 15.59
C THR A 34 -10.78 -9.45 15.19
N PRO A 35 -9.83 -9.27 16.14
CA PRO A 35 -8.52 -8.65 15.88
C PRO A 35 -7.71 -9.29 14.75
N LYS A 36 -7.91 -10.60 14.50
CA LYS A 36 -7.26 -11.34 13.41
C LYS A 36 -7.78 -10.92 12.04
N ASN A 37 -9.09 -10.73 11.90
CA ASN A 37 -9.72 -10.34 10.64
C ASN A 37 -9.35 -8.89 10.30
N TYR A 38 -9.24 -8.01 11.31
CA TYR A 38 -8.87 -6.61 11.09
C TYR A 38 -7.48 -6.45 10.45
N VAL A 39 -6.45 -7.11 10.98
CA VAL A 39 -5.08 -7.06 10.42
C VAL A 39 -5.01 -7.68 9.02
N GLU A 40 -5.76 -8.76 8.79
CA GLU A 40 -5.87 -9.38 7.46
C GLU A 40 -6.58 -8.47 6.47
N ASP A 41 -7.65 -7.79 6.87
CA ASP A 41 -8.41 -6.86 6.05
C ASP A 41 -7.60 -5.61 5.71
N THR A 42 -6.93 -4.96 6.67
CA THR A 42 -6.04 -3.83 6.40
C THR A 42 -4.91 -4.24 5.45
N ARG A 43 -4.32 -5.43 5.64
CA ARG A 43 -3.30 -5.96 4.71
C ARG A 43 -3.87 -6.24 3.33
N ASN A 44 -5.10 -6.74 3.24
CA ASN A 44 -5.75 -7.07 1.98
C ASN A 44 -6.18 -5.82 1.21
N ILE A 45 -6.62 -4.77 1.91
CA ILE A 45 -6.95 -3.45 1.36
C ILE A 45 -5.67 -2.74 0.91
N ALA A 46 -4.62 -2.70 1.74
CA ALA A 46 -3.32 -2.12 1.37
C ALA A 46 -2.65 -2.85 0.18
N LYS A 47 -2.95 -4.13 -0.01
CA LYS A 47 -2.50 -4.92 -1.18
C LYS A 47 -3.45 -4.82 -2.38
N GLY A 48 -4.61 -4.18 -2.25
CA GLY A 48 -5.64 -4.10 -3.29
C GLY A 48 -6.26 -5.46 -3.67
N ASN A 49 -6.03 -6.52 -2.90
CA ASN A 49 -6.37 -7.90 -3.29
C ASN A 49 -7.88 -8.17 -3.32
N ILE A 50 -8.64 -7.54 -2.40
CA ILE A 50 -10.10 -7.65 -2.36
C ILE A 50 -10.69 -7.02 -3.62
N VAL A 51 -10.26 -5.79 -3.94
CA VAL A 51 -10.64 -5.08 -5.17
C VAL A 51 -10.30 -5.92 -6.39
N MET A 52 -9.07 -6.42 -6.50
CA MET A 52 -8.65 -7.25 -7.65
C MET A 52 -9.49 -8.51 -7.84
N THR A 53 -9.85 -9.20 -6.76
CA THR A 53 -10.67 -10.41 -6.84
C THR A 53 -12.07 -10.10 -7.34
N GLU A 54 -12.66 -8.98 -6.91
CA GLU A 54 -13.96 -8.54 -7.37
C GLU A 54 -13.95 -8.06 -8.82
N LEU A 55 -12.93 -7.29 -9.22
CA LEU A 55 -12.75 -6.84 -10.60
C LEU A 55 -12.66 -8.02 -11.58
N VAL A 56 -11.83 -9.01 -11.25
CA VAL A 56 -11.69 -10.24 -12.04
C VAL A 56 -13.00 -11.03 -12.10
N LYS A 57 -13.75 -11.13 -10.98
CA LYS A 57 -15.03 -11.85 -10.93
C LYS A 57 -16.11 -11.18 -11.78
N LYS A 58 -16.18 -9.85 -11.77
CA LYS A 58 -17.14 -9.08 -12.57
C LYS A 58 -16.81 -9.16 -14.06
N GLY A 59 -15.51 -9.28 -14.41
CA GLY A 59 -15.08 -9.45 -15.80
C GLY A 59 -15.36 -8.24 -16.69
N GLU A 60 -15.59 -7.09 -16.05
CA GLU A 60 -15.84 -5.79 -16.65
C GLU A 60 -14.60 -4.91 -16.48
N ASP A 61 -14.47 -3.93 -17.38
CA ASP A 61 -13.42 -2.92 -17.25
C ASP A 61 -13.77 -2.00 -16.08
N THR A 62 -12.82 -1.74 -15.19
CA THR A 62 -13.10 -0.94 -13.99
C THR A 62 -11.86 -0.18 -13.53
N THR A 63 -12.06 1.02 -12.99
CA THR A 63 -11.02 1.80 -12.31
C THR A 63 -11.44 2.07 -10.87
N VAL A 64 -10.51 1.86 -9.93
CA VAL A 64 -10.68 2.16 -8.50
C VAL A 64 -9.54 3.04 -8.04
N VAL A 65 -9.85 4.07 -7.25
CA VAL A 65 -8.86 4.96 -6.63
C VAL A 65 -9.01 4.85 -5.11
N ASN A 66 -7.90 4.57 -4.44
CA ASN A 66 -7.83 4.47 -2.99
C ASN A 66 -6.75 5.41 -2.43
N TYR A 67 -7.03 6.00 -1.27
CA TYR A 67 -6.12 6.89 -0.55
C TYR A 67 -5.73 6.26 0.78
N PHE A 68 -4.50 6.49 1.20
CA PHE A 68 -3.93 5.93 2.42
C PHE A 68 -3.09 6.97 3.14
N ASP A 69 -3.16 6.98 4.47
CA ASP A 69 -2.08 7.49 5.31
C ASP A 69 -1.24 6.31 5.83
N GLY A 70 0.01 6.21 5.35
CA GLY A 70 0.84 5.03 5.49
C GLY A 70 0.19 3.80 4.85
N ILE A 71 -0.37 2.91 5.68
CA ILE A 71 -1.09 1.70 5.26
C ILE A 71 -2.59 1.74 5.60
N PHE A 72 -3.05 2.79 6.27
CA PHE A 72 -4.43 2.91 6.74
C PHE A 72 -5.26 3.62 5.67
N PRO A 73 -6.40 3.05 5.25
CA PRO A 73 -7.29 3.71 4.31
C PRO A 73 -7.78 5.05 4.84
N THR A 74 -7.85 6.05 3.97
CA THR A 74 -8.35 7.41 4.26
C THR A 74 -9.10 7.96 3.04
N THR A 75 -9.61 9.18 3.14
CA THR A 75 -10.28 9.88 2.04
C THR A 75 -9.29 10.71 1.19
N ASP A 76 -9.78 11.27 0.08
CA ASP A 76 -9.00 12.13 -0.81
C ASP A 76 -8.67 13.50 -0.20
N THR A 77 -9.40 13.92 0.83
CA THR A 77 -9.23 15.20 1.53
C THR A 77 -8.43 15.07 2.84
N GLU A 78 -8.39 13.89 3.45
CA GLU A 78 -7.77 13.64 4.76
C GLU A 78 -6.31 13.21 4.65
N GLY A 79 -5.38 14.18 4.59
CA GLY A 79 -3.98 14.01 5.00
C GLY A 79 -3.19 12.86 4.36
N TRP A 80 -3.67 12.25 3.26
CA TRP A 80 -3.13 11.03 2.72
C TRP A 80 -1.64 11.16 2.38
N THR A 81 -0.89 10.07 2.39
CA THR A 81 0.52 10.05 1.97
C THR A 81 0.74 9.16 0.75
N ARG A 82 -0.24 8.30 0.46
CA ARG A 82 -0.24 7.41 -0.70
C ARG A 82 -1.59 7.35 -1.38
N LYS A 83 -1.58 7.40 -2.72
CA LYS A 83 -2.74 7.21 -3.59
C LYS A 83 -2.47 6.02 -4.51
N MET A 84 -3.46 5.16 -4.68
CA MET A 84 -3.37 3.97 -5.53
C MET A 84 -4.51 3.98 -6.55
N VAL A 85 -4.17 4.00 -7.83
CA VAL A 85 -5.10 3.86 -8.94
C VAL A 85 -4.97 2.43 -9.47
N ILE A 86 -6.06 1.68 -9.51
CA ILE A 86 -6.11 0.31 -10.00
C ILE A 86 -7.06 0.27 -11.19
N LYS A 87 -6.62 -0.31 -12.30
CA LYS A 87 -7.46 -0.54 -13.48
C LYS A 87 -7.46 -2.03 -13.82
N GLY A 88 -8.64 -2.59 -14.01
CA GLY A 88 -8.82 -3.93 -14.54
C GLY A 88 -9.42 -3.85 -15.93
N GLU A 89 -8.83 -4.56 -16.89
CA GLU A 89 -9.28 -4.59 -18.28
C GLU A 89 -9.27 -6.02 -18.80
N LYS A 90 -10.31 -6.38 -19.57
CA LYS A 90 -10.36 -7.69 -20.23
C LYS A 90 -9.67 -7.62 -21.60
N GLN A 91 -8.58 -8.37 -21.78
CA GLN A 91 -7.88 -8.46 -23.06
C GLN A 91 -8.01 -9.87 -23.66
N GLY A 92 -8.99 -10.04 -24.55
CA GLY A 92 -9.29 -11.34 -25.14
C GLY A 92 -9.81 -12.33 -24.09
N LYS A 93 -9.02 -13.37 -23.80
CA LYS A 93 -9.32 -14.35 -22.74
C LYS A 93 -8.71 -13.95 -21.40
N ASP A 94 -7.66 -13.14 -21.39
CA ASP A 94 -6.92 -12.79 -20.18
C ASP A 94 -7.51 -11.54 -19.51
N TYR A 95 -7.25 -11.39 -18.21
CA TYR A 95 -7.61 -10.20 -17.45
C TYR A 95 -6.34 -9.52 -16.96
N ILE A 96 -6.16 -8.26 -17.33
CA ILE A 96 -4.97 -7.47 -17.00
C ILE A 96 -5.37 -6.47 -15.93
N VAL A 97 -4.62 -6.47 -14.84
CA VAL A 97 -4.74 -5.47 -13.78
C VAL A 97 -3.50 -4.61 -13.81
N THR A 98 -3.69 -3.31 -13.98
CA THR A 98 -2.64 -2.31 -13.79
C THR A 98 -2.86 -1.57 -12.48
N SER A 99 -1.79 -1.20 -11.80
CA SER A 99 -1.86 -0.38 -10.61
C SER A 99 -0.76 0.67 -10.64
N ASP A 100 -1.14 1.92 -10.43
CA ASP A 100 -0.23 3.04 -10.23
C ASP A 100 -0.31 3.51 -8.79
N VAL A 101 0.85 3.71 -8.18
CA VAL A 101 0.98 4.22 -6.82
C VAL A 101 1.69 5.56 -6.88
N PHE A 102 1.07 6.55 -6.26
CA PHE A 102 1.60 7.89 -6.10
C PHE A 102 1.80 8.17 -4.61
N THR A 103 2.82 8.96 -4.30
CA THR A 103 3.12 9.42 -2.95
C THR A 103 3.19 10.94 -2.94
N LYS A 104 2.76 11.53 -1.83
CA LYS A 104 2.99 12.95 -1.53
C LYS A 104 3.67 13.07 -0.18
N ASP A 105 4.48 14.11 -0.04
CA ASP A 105 5.03 14.48 1.25
C ASP A 105 3.95 15.22 2.04
N ALA A 106 3.49 14.62 3.13
CA ALA A 106 2.48 15.23 4.01
C ALA A 106 3.03 16.46 4.75
N ALA A 107 4.34 16.57 4.96
CA ALA A 107 4.96 17.71 5.63
C ALA A 107 5.12 18.91 4.67
N ALA A 108 5.30 18.65 3.37
CA ALA A 108 5.57 19.70 2.39
C ALA A 108 4.34 20.50 1.96
N ASN A 109 3.11 20.11 2.35
CA ASN A 109 1.85 20.64 1.78
C ASN A 109 1.87 20.72 0.24
N SER A 110 2.68 19.88 -0.40
CA SER A 110 2.89 19.93 -1.84
C SER A 110 1.74 19.20 -2.53
N ALA A 111 1.16 19.86 -3.54
CA ALA A 111 0.20 19.23 -4.44
C ALA A 111 0.87 18.25 -5.41
N ASP A 112 2.21 18.20 -5.45
CA ASP A 112 2.96 17.41 -6.42
C ASP A 112 2.98 15.93 -6.02
N GLU A 113 2.17 15.14 -6.73
CA GLU A 113 2.18 13.68 -6.63
C GLU A 113 3.41 13.12 -7.36
N LYS A 114 4.27 12.38 -6.64
CA LYS A 114 5.36 11.60 -7.25
C LYS A 114 4.89 10.18 -7.51
N ARG A 115 5.08 9.67 -8.72
CA ARG A 115 4.81 8.25 -9.02
C ARG A 115 5.86 7.40 -8.33
N TYR A 116 5.43 6.56 -7.39
CA TYR A 116 6.28 5.68 -6.60
C TYR A 116 6.47 4.32 -7.26
N SER A 117 5.40 3.75 -7.82
CA SER A 117 5.49 2.47 -8.52
C SER A 117 4.37 2.29 -9.52
N ASN A 118 4.60 1.46 -10.53
CA ASN A 118 3.54 0.89 -11.35
C ASN A 118 3.65 -0.63 -11.38
N SER A 119 2.52 -1.30 -11.49
CA SER A 119 2.45 -2.76 -11.54
C SER A 119 1.51 -3.22 -12.63
N VAL A 120 1.89 -4.27 -13.33
CA VAL A 120 1.04 -5.02 -14.26
C VAL A 120 0.93 -6.44 -13.75
N ARG A 121 -0.30 -6.91 -13.53
CA ARG A 121 -0.61 -8.27 -13.13
C ARG A 121 -1.51 -8.89 -14.19
N THR A 122 -1.04 -9.97 -14.81
CA THR A 122 -1.78 -10.68 -15.85
C THR A 122 -2.34 -11.97 -15.27
N TYR A 123 -3.67 -12.12 -15.29
CA TYR A 123 -4.36 -13.34 -14.91
C TYR A 123 -4.77 -14.12 -16.16
N LYS A 124 -4.39 -15.40 -16.21
CA LYS A 124 -4.86 -16.30 -17.27
C LYS A 124 -6.32 -16.70 -17.03
N TYR A 125 -7.12 -16.73 -18.09
CA TYR A 125 -8.53 -17.14 -18.05
C TYR A 125 -8.74 -18.45 -17.27
N LYS A 126 -9.68 -18.46 -16.32
CA LYS A 126 -10.07 -19.62 -15.47
C LYS A 126 -9.03 -20.14 -14.47
N ASP A 127 -7.88 -19.50 -14.30
CA ASP A 127 -6.87 -19.88 -13.29
C ASP A 127 -6.32 -18.65 -12.55
N ALA A 128 -7.16 -18.05 -11.69
CA ALA A 128 -6.82 -16.87 -10.90
C ALA A 128 -5.58 -17.06 -9.99
N LYS A 129 -5.13 -18.31 -9.78
CA LYS A 129 -3.95 -18.65 -8.97
C LYS A 129 -2.64 -18.53 -9.75
N LYS A 130 -2.67 -18.50 -11.08
CA LYS A 130 -1.46 -18.36 -11.92
C LYS A 130 -1.42 -16.98 -12.56
N TYR A 131 -0.78 -16.04 -11.85
CA TYR A 131 -0.50 -14.71 -12.37
C TYR A 131 1.00 -14.43 -12.37
N THR A 132 1.42 -13.58 -13.29
CA THR A 132 2.72 -12.90 -13.25
C THR A 132 2.46 -11.46 -12.86
N THR A 133 3.24 -10.94 -11.92
CA THR A 133 3.25 -9.52 -11.56
C THR A 133 4.61 -8.95 -11.95
N VAL A 134 4.58 -7.88 -12.73
CA VAL A 134 5.74 -7.02 -12.97
C VAL A 134 5.47 -5.71 -12.25
N THR A 135 6.30 -5.36 -11.27
CA THR A 135 6.20 -4.10 -10.54
C THR A 135 7.48 -3.32 -10.74
N THR A 136 7.37 -2.09 -11.24
CA THR A 136 8.49 -1.17 -11.37
C THR A 136 8.35 -0.08 -10.31
N PHE A 137 9.41 0.13 -9.54
CA PHE A 137 9.54 1.18 -8.53
C PHE A 137 10.42 2.30 -9.08
N PHE A 138 9.97 3.54 -8.92
CA PHE A 138 10.70 4.73 -9.33
C PHE A 138 11.50 5.26 -8.14
N ILE A 139 12.82 5.30 -8.27
CA ILE A 139 13.73 5.76 -7.22
C ILE A 139 14.14 7.20 -7.55
N GLU A 140 14.13 8.10 -6.54
CA GLU A 140 14.18 9.56 -6.73
C GLU A 140 15.39 10.09 -7.52
N ASP A 141 16.47 9.32 -7.66
CA ASP A 141 17.70 9.72 -8.35
C ASP A 141 17.95 8.96 -9.67
N GLY A 142 16.88 8.46 -10.29
CA GLY A 142 16.92 7.98 -11.67
C GLY A 142 17.24 6.51 -11.85
N LEU A 143 17.06 5.70 -10.81
CA LEU A 143 17.05 4.24 -10.94
C LEU A 143 15.60 3.72 -10.96
N LEU A 144 15.41 2.62 -11.68
CA LEU A 144 14.15 1.90 -11.75
C LEU A 144 14.40 0.47 -11.27
N GLU A 145 13.70 0.07 -10.22
CA GLU A 145 13.74 -1.32 -9.76
C GLU A 145 12.54 -2.09 -10.29
N THR A 146 12.79 -3.13 -11.08
CA THR A 146 11.74 -4.00 -11.59
C THR A 146 11.73 -5.32 -10.83
N LYS A 147 10.65 -5.55 -10.07
CA LYS A 147 10.35 -6.83 -9.44
C LYS A 147 9.43 -7.65 -10.33
N ILE A 148 9.89 -8.83 -10.72
CA ILE A 148 9.09 -9.79 -11.48
C ILE A 148 8.79 -10.95 -10.55
N SER A 149 7.51 -11.13 -10.22
CA SER A 149 7.03 -12.22 -9.41
C SER A 149 6.10 -13.11 -10.20
N ASP A 150 6.41 -14.40 -10.20
CA ASP A 150 5.43 -15.44 -10.50
C ASP A 150 4.99 -16.12 -9.19
N HIS A 151 4.12 -17.12 -9.30
CA HIS A 151 3.57 -17.88 -8.17
C HIS A 151 4.61 -18.70 -7.38
N LYS A 152 5.87 -18.81 -7.83
CA LYS A 152 6.93 -19.61 -7.21
C LYS A 152 8.15 -18.79 -6.79
N GLN A 153 8.44 -17.71 -7.50
CA GLN A 153 9.67 -16.96 -7.33
C GLN A 153 9.46 -15.46 -7.58
N SER A 154 10.32 -14.66 -6.96
CA SER A 154 10.49 -13.24 -7.27
C SER A 154 11.93 -13.00 -7.66
N ARG A 155 12.14 -12.23 -8.72
CA ARG A 155 13.45 -11.72 -9.12
C ARG A 155 13.40 -10.21 -9.24
N TYR A 156 14.55 -9.57 -9.09
CA TYR A 156 14.73 -8.13 -9.15
C TYR A 156 15.71 -7.80 -10.27
N GLU A 157 15.44 -6.72 -10.97
CA GLU A 157 16.33 -6.13 -11.95
C GLU A 157 16.45 -4.63 -11.65
N CYS A 158 17.65 -4.09 -11.79
CA CYS A 158 17.90 -2.66 -11.66
C CYS A 158 18.19 -2.06 -13.03
N HIS A 159 17.52 -0.95 -13.34
CA HIS A 159 17.59 -0.24 -14.61
C HIS A 159 17.87 1.25 -14.34
N ASN A 160 18.43 1.96 -15.30
CA ASN A 160 18.51 3.42 -15.27
C ASN A 160 17.20 4.06 -15.80
N VAL A 161 17.10 5.40 -15.79
CA VAL A 161 15.91 6.12 -16.29
C VAL A 161 15.60 5.85 -17.75
N GLU A 162 16.61 5.53 -18.56
CA GLU A 162 16.44 5.18 -19.97
C GLU A 162 15.96 3.72 -20.17
N GLY A 163 15.82 2.94 -19.09
CA GLY A 163 15.42 1.53 -19.15
C GLY A 163 16.56 0.57 -19.52
N THR A 164 17.80 1.04 -19.50
CA THR A 164 18.98 0.18 -19.66
C THR A 164 19.25 -0.58 -18.38
N LYS A 165 19.36 -1.90 -18.49
CA LYS A 165 19.64 -2.78 -17.35
C LYS A 165 21.03 -2.53 -16.78
N VAL A 166 21.08 -2.17 -15.50
CA VAL A 166 22.30 -1.94 -14.71
C VAL A 166 22.72 -3.20 -13.96
N ALA A 167 21.76 -4.00 -13.46
CA ALA A 167 22.05 -5.24 -12.74
C ALA A 167 20.89 -6.25 -12.78
N ASP A 168 21.22 -7.54 -12.75
CA ASP A 168 20.29 -8.66 -12.50
C ASP A 168 20.03 -8.87 -10.99
N ALA A 169 19.83 -7.77 -10.27
CA ALA A 169 19.56 -7.74 -8.83
C ALA A 169 18.87 -6.43 -8.45
N SER A 170 18.48 -6.32 -7.17
CA SER A 170 17.94 -5.10 -6.56
C SER A 170 18.80 -3.86 -6.85
N CYS A 171 18.14 -2.71 -6.99
CA CYS A 171 18.80 -1.40 -7.05
C CYS A 171 19.36 -1.00 -5.68
N PHE A 172 18.79 -1.51 -4.59
CA PHE A 172 19.31 -1.33 -3.24
C PHE A 172 20.36 -2.38 -2.89
N VAL A 173 21.54 -1.94 -2.46
CA VAL A 173 22.68 -2.80 -2.11
C VAL A 173 22.73 -3.17 -0.62
N THR A 174 22.23 -2.31 0.26
CA THR A 174 22.22 -2.56 1.72
C THR A 174 20.91 -3.18 2.22
N MET A 175 19.81 -3.07 1.47
CA MET A 175 18.49 -3.51 1.92
C MET A 175 18.22 -4.96 1.51
N ASN A 176 18.82 -5.90 2.25
CA ASN A 176 18.55 -7.33 2.13
C ASN A 176 17.49 -7.80 3.16
N LYS A 177 17.11 -9.08 3.09
CA LYS A 177 16.10 -9.67 3.99
C LYS A 177 16.51 -9.61 5.46
N GLU A 178 17.79 -9.77 5.76
CA GLU A 178 18.34 -9.78 7.12
C GLU A 178 18.28 -8.39 7.74
N ASN A 179 18.79 -7.37 7.04
CA ASN A 179 18.75 -5.98 7.50
C ASN A 179 17.31 -5.47 7.65
N ALA A 180 16.43 -5.85 6.72
CA ALA A 180 15.00 -5.54 6.83
C ALA A 180 14.34 -6.21 8.05
N ALA A 181 14.74 -7.44 8.39
CA ALA A 181 14.26 -8.13 9.58
C ALA A 181 14.79 -7.50 10.86
N LYS A 182 16.09 -7.17 10.91
CA LYS A 182 16.74 -6.52 12.05
C LYS A 182 16.12 -5.17 12.38
N ASN A 183 15.94 -4.29 11.39
CA ASN A 183 15.29 -2.99 11.58
C ASN A 183 13.85 -3.15 12.13
N ARG A 184 13.09 -4.12 11.62
CA ARG A 184 11.74 -4.41 12.13
C ARG A 184 11.77 -4.94 13.55
N GLU A 185 12.69 -5.83 13.86
CA GLU A 185 12.83 -6.41 15.19
C GLU A 185 13.19 -5.35 16.22
N LEU A 186 14.12 -4.45 15.90
CA LEU A 186 14.50 -3.32 16.76
C LEU A 186 13.26 -2.50 17.20
N VAL A 187 12.47 -2.04 16.22
CA VAL A 187 11.25 -1.27 16.51
C VAL A 187 10.18 -2.12 17.20
N THR A 188 10.03 -3.38 16.81
CA THR A 188 9.05 -4.29 17.43
C THR A 188 9.36 -4.52 18.91
N CYS A 189 10.64 -4.69 19.26
CA CYS A 189 11.06 -4.89 20.63
C CYS A 189 10.86 -3.61 21.46
N ALA A 190 11.25 -2.45 20.93
CA ALA A 190 11.06 -1.17 21.62
C ALA A 190 9.58 -0.89 21.93
N LEU A 191 8.71 -1.08 20.94
CA LEU A 191 7.27 -0.83 21.09
C LEU A 191 6.56 -1.87 21.99
N ARG A 192 7.13 -3.06 22.19
CA ARG A 192 6.44 -4.17 22.86
C ARG A 192 6.10 -3.84 24.31
N ASP A 193 7.06 -3.34 25.06
CA ASP A 193 6.91 -3.13 26.50
C ASP A 193 5.87 -2.03 26.75
N GLU A 194 5.97 -0.93 26.01
CA GLU A 194 5.00 0.15 26.03
C GLU A 194 3.58 -0.31 25.66
N ALA A 195 3.45 -1.19 24.66
CA ALA A 195 2.16 -1.75 24.28
C ALA A 195 1.56 -2.64 25.38
N ILE A 196 2.39 -3.42 26.09
CA ILE A 196 1.92 -4.24 27.22
C ILE A 196 1.43 -3.33 28.35
N ASP A 197 2.15 -2.25 28.65
CA ASP A 197 1.77 -1.30 29.69
C ASP A 197 0.46 -0.59 29.36
N ILE A 198 0.32 -0.11 28.12
CA ILE A 198 -0.92 0.46 27.60
C ILE A 198 -2.08 -0.54 27.72
N TYR A 199 -1.85 -1.81 27.38
CA TYR A 199 -2.90 -2.84 27.50
C TYR A 199 -3.37 -3.06 28.94
N ASN A 200 -2.44 -3.05 29.89
CA ASN A 200 -2.73 -3.24 31.31
C ASN A 200 -3.50 -2.07 31.91
N GLU A 201 -3.24 -0.84 31.43
CA GLU A 201 -3.91 0.38 31.85
C GLU A 201 -5.36 0.44 31.32
N TYR A 202 -5.54 0.20 30.01
CA TYR A 202 -6.83 0.32 29.33
C TYR A 202 -7.67 -0.97 29.29
N LYS A 203 -7.22 -2.02 29.99
CA LYS A 203 -7.92 -3.27 30.34
C LYS A 203 -8.96 -3.73 29.31
N TYR A 204 -8.49 -4.33 28.20
CA TYR A 204 -9.29 -5.01 27.16
C TYR A 204 -10.08 -4.13 26.18
N THR A 205 -10.06 -2.80 26.30
CA THR A 205 -10.69 -1.90 25.32
C THR A 205 -9.86 -1.78 24.03
N ILE A 206 -8.57 -2.08 24.10
CA ILE A 206 -7.65 -2.01 22.96
C ILE A 206 -7.58 -3.38 22.25
N PRO A 207 -7.62 -3.43 20.90
CA PRO A 207 -7.42 -4.67 20.16
C PRO A 207 -6.10 -5.36 20.52
N LEU A 208 -6.10 -6.70 20.50
CA LEU A 208 -4.90 -7.48 20.81
C LEU A 208 -3.72 -7.19 19.90
N VAL A 209 -3.99 -6.79 18.66
CA VAL A 209 -2.99 -6.44 17.66
C VAL A 209 -3.48 -5.25 16.87
N ILE A 210 -2.64 -4.22 16.75
CA ILE A 210 -2.83 -3.15 15.77
C ILE A 210 -1.67 -3.17 14.78
N MET A 211 -1.90 -2.67 13.59
CA MET A 211 -0.80 -2.37 12.69
C MET A 211 -0.26 -0.98 13.00
N THR A 212 1.04 -0.81 12.82
CA THR A 212 1.68 0.50 12.81
C THR A 212 2.55 0.60 11.55
N GLN A 213 2.79 1.82 11.11
CA GLN A 213 3.69 2.18 10.02
C GLN A 213 4.74 3.11 10.58
N VAL A 214 6.00 2.75 10.36
CA VAL A 214 7.16 3.51 10.83
C VAL A 214 7.86 4.07 9.59
N SER A 215 8.16 5.37 9.64
CA SER A 215 9.03 6.06 8.70
C SER A 215 10.22 6.63 9.47
N ILE A 216 11.43 6.49 8.95
CA ILE A 216 12.65 7.09 9.50
C ILE A 216 13.43 7.72 8.36
N ASP A 217 13.64 9.04 8.43
CA ASP A 217 14.43 9.77 7.44
C ASP A 217 15.92 9.76 7.85
N PRO A 218 16.83 9.18 7.04
CA PRO A 218 18.26 9.14 7.35
C PRO A 218 18.94 10.52 7.32
N LYS A 219 18.39 11.50 6.60
CA LYS A 219 18.98 12.84 6.42
C LYS A 219 18.65 13.75 7.59
N THR A 220 17.38 13.79 7.98
CA THR A 220 16.92 14.65 9.09
C THR A 220 16.96 13.94 10.44
N GLY A 221 16.91 12.60 10.42
CA GLY A 221 16.73 11.78 11.61
C GLY A 221 15.32 11.77 12.17
N GLU A 222 14.38 12.43 11.48
CA GLU A 222 12.97 12.47 11.86
C GLU A 222 12.35 11.08 11.77
N LYS A 223 11.59 10.72 12.79
CA LYS A 223 10.85 9.47 12.86
C LYS A 223 9.37 9.79 12.91
N LYS A 224 8.58 9.04 12.15
CA LYS A 224 7.12 9.14 12.14
C LYS A 224 6.54 7.76 12.42
N LEU A 225 5.71 7.69 13.45
CA LEU A 225 4.86 6.53 13.72
C LEU A 225 3.42 6.89 13.37
N VAL A 226 2.82 6.13 12.46
CA VAL A 226 1.38 6.17 12.21
C VAL A 226 0.81 4.84 12.67
N PHE A 227 -0.28 4.87 13.41
CA PHE A 227 -0.99 3.66 13.83
C PHE A 227 -2.47 3.86 13.63
N ASP A 228 -3.18 2.77 13.83
CA ASP A 228 -4.61 2.71 13.59
C ASP A 228 -5.41 3.59 14.55
N ASP A 229 -6.37 4.37 14.05
CA ASP A 229 -7.27 5.16 14.90
C ASP A 229 -8.05 4.25 15.85
N LEU A 230 -7.78 4.36 17.15
CA LEU A 230 -8.35 3.50 18.16
C LEU A 230 -9.74 3.94 18.62
N THR A 231 -10.21 5.11 18.19
CA THR A 231 -11.55 5.60 18.59
C THR A 231 -12.67 4.67 18.14
N LYS A 232 -12.48 3.95 17.02
CA LYS A 232 -13.39 2.90 16.54
C LYS A 232 -13.47 1.67 17.45
N PHE A 233 -12.59 1.56 18.44
CA PHE A 233 -12.62 0.52 19.48
C PHE A 233 -13.12 1.05 20.83
N ASN A 234 -13.88 2.15 20.83
CA ASN A 234 -14.40 2.82 22.02
C ASN A 234 -13.33 3.38 22.96
N ILE A 235 -12.14 3.69 22.42
CA ILE A 235 -11.13 4.49 23.12
C ILE A 235 -11.50 5.97 22.93
N SER A 236 -11.40 6.78 23.98
CA SER A 236 -11.65 8.23 23.86
C SER A 236 -10.62 8.87 22.93
N LYS A 237 -10.94 10.01 22.33
CA LYS A 237 -9.96 10.71 21.48
C LYS A 237 -8.74 11.13 22.30
N GLU A 238 -8.98 11.60 23.51
CA GLU A 238 -7.94 11.99 24.46
C GLU A 238 -7.00 10.82 24.78
N ASP A 239 -7.53 9.64 25.05
CA ASP A 239 -6.73 8.43 25.30
C ASP A 239 -5.99 7.97 24.05
N ASN A 240 -6.63 8.04 22.87
CA ASN A 240 -5.97 7.73 21.61
C ASN A 240 -4.76 8.63 21.37
N ASP A 241 -4.88 9.93 21.65
CA ASP A 241 -3.78 10.91 21.54
C ASP A 241 -2.68 10.64 22.57
N VAL A 242 -3.03 10.23 23.80
CA VAL A 242 -2.05 9.83 24.83
C VAL A 242 -1.28 8.58 24.40
N ILE A 243 -1.97 7.56 23.91
CA ILE A 243 -1.37 6.32 23.37
C ILE A 243 -0.46 6.67 22.19
N ALA A 244 -0.91 7.55 21.28
CA ALA A 244 -0.12 8.00 20.13
C ALA A 244 1.22 8.58 20.56
N LYS A 245 1.17 9.50 21.54
CA LYS A 245 2.34 10.20 22.05
C LYS A 245 3.32 9.23 22.71
N ARG A 246 2.81 8.29 23.52
CA ARG A 246 3.63 7.27 24.21
C ARG A 246 4.37 6.37 23.22
N LEU A 247 3.65 5.80 22.25
CA LEU A 247 4.25 4.93 21.23
C LEU A 247 5.23 5.70 20.33
N THR A 248 4.91 6.95 19.98
CA THR A 248 5.82 7.79 19.19
C THR A 248 7.12 8.09 19.94
N ALA A 249 7.03 8.42 21.22
CA ALA A 249 8.21 8.70 22.05
C ALA A 249 9.19 7.51 22.13
N VAL A 250 8.67 6.28 22.15
CA VAL A 250 9.48 5.06 22.11
C VAL A 250 10.27 4.95 20.80
N VAL A 251 9.63 5.25 19.68
CA VAL A 251 10.30 5.22 18.36
C VAL A 251 11.32 6.34 18.27
N ASP A 252 10.97 7.55 18.70
CA ASP A 252 11.85 8.72 18.69
C ASP A 252 13.15 8.48 19.47
N ALA A 253 13.06 7.75 20.58
CA ALA A 253 14.20 7.39 21.44
C ALA A 253 15.19 6.40 20.79
N LEU A 254 14.81 5.69 19.73
CA LEU A 254 15.73 4.79 19.02
C LEU A 254 16.81 5.58 18.29
N SER A 255 18.04 5.10 18.31
CA SER A 255 19.13 5.82 17.69
C SER A 255 19.24 5.48 16.20
N ASN A 256 19.55 6.49 15.37
CA ASN A 256 19.58 6.31 13.91
C ASN A 256 20.72 5.40 13.44
N ASP A 257 21.82 5.33 14.19
CA ASP A 257 22.97 4.47 13.92
C ASP A 257 22.69 2.98 14.12
N GLU A 258 21.61 2.63 14.84
CA GLU A 258 21.16 1.23 14.98
C GLU A 258 20.49 0.70 13.70
N PHE A 259 20.02 1.60 12.83
CA PHE A 259 19.29 1.25 11.63
C PHE A 259 20.21 1.09 10.41
N THR A 260 19.91 0.07 9.61
CA THR A 260 20.50 -0.05 8.27
C THR A 260 19.56 0.52 7.23
N PHE A 261 19.90 1.69 6.68
CA PHE A 261 19.08 2.35 5.66
C PHE A 261 19.29 1.76 4.26
N PRO A 262 18.25 1.74 3.40
CA PRO A 262 18.40 1.41 2.00
C PRO A 262 19.36 2.38 1.33
N LYS A 263 20.40 1.83 0.72
CA LYS A 263 21.37 2.53 -0.10
C LYS A 263 21.29 1.95 -1.50
N ASP A 264 21.14 2.80 -2.50
CA ASP A 264 21.13 2.36 -3.89
C ASP A 264 22.54 2.10 -4.44
N ARG A 265 22.61 1.68 -5.70
CA ARG A 265 23.88 1.46 -6.42
C ARG A 265 24.66 2.74 -6.73
N ASN A 266 24.00 3.90 -6.71
CA ASN A 266 24.63 5.21 -6.90
C ASN A 266 25.16 5.79 -5.57
N GLY A 267 24.82 5.16 -4.44
CA GLY A 267 25.24 5.53 -3.11
C GLY A 267 24.25 6.41 -2.35
N ASN A 268 23.09 6.73 -2.93
CA ASN A 268 22.03 7.50 -2.29
C ASN A 268 21.36 6.68 -1.20
N VAL A 269 21.03 7.34 -0.09
CA VAL A 269 20.41 6.71 1.09
C VAL A 269 18.97 7.19 1.22
N TYR A 270 18.06 6.24 1.44
CA TYR A 270 16.61 6.46 1.40
C TYR A 270 15.94 6.26 2.75
N PRO A 271 14.77 6.88 2.99
CA PRO A 271 13.97 6.66 4.18
C PRO A 271 13.59 5.19 4.39
N LEU A 272 13.68 4.73 5.64
CA LEU A 272 13.12 3.45 6.04
C LEU A 272 11.61 3.57 6.18
N ASN A 273 10.88 2.72 5.47
CA ASN A 273 9.42 2.65 5.56
C ASN A 273 8.98 1.20 5.73
N PHE A 274 8.42 0.86 6.88
CA PHE A 274 7.94 -0.49 7.13
C PHE A 274 6.81 -0.53 8.16
N SER A 275 5.96 -1.53 8.02
CA SER A 275 4.88 -1.77 8.97
C SER A 275 5.30 -2.74 10.06
N VAL A 276 4.92 -2.46 11.30
CA VAL A 276 5.14 -3.33 12.46
C VAL A 276 3.78 -3.74 13.02
N PRO A 277 3.49 -5.05 13.15
CA PRO A 277 2.34 -5.49 13.91
C PRO A 277 2.64 -5.34 15.40
N LEU A 278 1.94 -4.44 16.08
CA LEU A 278 2.08 -4.22 17.51
C LEU A 278 1.10 -5.12 18.26
N LYS A 279 1.62 -5.98 19.13
CA LYS A 279 0.83 -6.88 19.97
C LYS A 279 0.74 -6.32 21.38
N PHE A 280 -0.48 -6.11 21.86
CA PHE A 280 -0.76 -5.58 23.19
C PHE A 280 -0.74 -6.63 24.30
N ARG A 281 -0.74 -7.93 23.95
CA ARG A 281 -0.71 -9.02 24.92
C ARG A 281 0.33 -10.08 24.55
N LEU A 282 1.06 -10.54 25.56
CA LEU A 282 1.88 -11.74 25.50
C LEU A 282 0.95 -12.97 25.48
N LYS A 283 0.90 -13.66 24.35
CA LYS A 283 0.59 -15.09 24.29
C LYS A 283 1.80 -15.80 23.73
#